data_AF-C6LIS8-F1
#
_entry.id   AF-C6LIS8-F1
#
_cell.length_a   1.000
_cell.length_b   1.000
_cell.length_c   1.000
_cell.angle_alpha   90.00
_cell.angle_beta   90.00
_cell.angle_gamma   90.00
#
_symmetry.space_group_name_H-M   'P 1'
#
loop_
_entity.id
_entity.type
_entity.pdbx_description
1 polymer ?
#
loop_
_entity_poly.entity_id
_entity_poly.type
_entity_poly.pdbx_seq_one_letter_code
_entity_poly.pdbx_strand_id
1 'polypeptide(L)'
;MKILKFIVDGQQIKKDPECDFDNIVPGTTGYLSAHFTFSEDWNGYAKAAGFWSNGNECEPQIIGLDGLCDIPAEATRNKRFEIIVMGKRANSRLVTGKMEIVQNGR
;
A
#
# COMPACT_ATOMS: atom_id res chain seq x y z
N MET A 1 -8.30 6.99 -12.80
CA MET A 1 -7.59 6.02 -11.93
C MET A 1 -6.36 6.73 -11.39
N LYS A 2 -6.25 6.88 -10.06
CA LYS A 2 -5.14 7.53 -9.36
C LYS A 2 -4.25 6.46 -8.76
N ILE A 3 -2.94 6.61 -8.95
CA ILE A 3 -1.94 5.65 -8.47
C ILE A 3 -1.13 6.32 -7.38
N LEU A 4 -1.12 5.73 -6.18
CA LEU A 4 -0.31 6.17 -5.06
C LEU A 4 1.03 5.42 -5.10
N LYS A 5 2.14 6.13 -5.26
CA LYS A 5 3.47 5.52 -5.33
C LYS A 5 4.16 5.49 -3.99
N PHE A 6 4.73 4.35 -3.66
CA PHE A 6 5.43 4.09 -2.41
C PHE A 6 6.82 3.54 -2.71
N ILE A 7 7.77 3.92 -1.86
CA ILE A 7 9.13 3.42 -1.89
C ILE A 7 9.31 2.52 -0.66
N VAL A 8 9.67 1.26 -0.89
CA VAL A 8 9.94 0.27 0.13
C VAL A 8 11.43 -0.03 0.13
N ASP A 9 12.10 0.34 1.22
CA ASP A 9 13.53 0.16 1.43
C ASP A 9 13.77 -0.56 2.76
N GLY A 10 14.25 -1.80 2.70
CA GLY A 10 14.33 -2.66 3.90
C GLY A 10 12.95 -2.89 4.52
N GLN A 11 12.85 -2.69 5.83
CA GLN A 11 11.58 -2.75 6.58
C GLN A 11 10.89 -1.38 6.70
N GLN A 12 11.21 -0.42 5.82
CA GLN A 12 10.58 0.89 5.81
C GLN A 12 9.75 1.09 4.54
N ILE A 13 8.61 1.75 4.71
CA ILE A 13 7.76 2.22 3.61
C ILE A 13 7.69 3.74 3.69
N LYS A 14 7.81 4.41 2.55
CA LYS A 14 7.76 5.87 2.42
C LYS A 14 6.85 6.24 1.25
N LYS A 15 6.23 7.42 1.35
CA LYS A 15 5.54 8.04 0.21
C LYS A 15 6.58 8.45 -0.81
N ASP A 16 6.32 8.17 -2.08
CA ASP A 16 7.14 8.71 -3.15
C ASP A 16 6.97 10.24 -3.18
N PRO A 17 8.06 11.02 -3.08
CA PRO A 17 7.99 12.48 -3.04
C PRO A 17 7.47 13.10 -4.36
N GLU A 18 7.54 12.37 -5.47
CA GLU A 18 7.03 12.81 -6.77
C GLU A 18 5.56 12.46 -6.99
N CYS A 19 4.95 11.70 -6.07
CA CYS A 19 3.55 11.31 -6.16
C CYS A 19 2.65 12.27 -5.39
N ASP A 20 1.55 12.66 -6.03
CA ASP A 20 0.52 13.47 -5.40
C ASP A 20 -0.41 12.61 -4.53
N PHE A 21 -0.36 12.84 -3.22
CA PHE A 21 -1.23 12.21 -2.22
C PHE A 21 -2.42 13.09 -1.81
N ASP A 22 -2.66 14.21 -2.49
CA ASP A 22 -3.78 15.10 -2.24
C ASP A 22 -5.05 14.64 -2.99
N ASN A 23 -6.21 15.26 -2.73
CA ASN A 23 -7.49 14.99 -3.42
C ASN A 23 -7.88 13.50 -3.52
N ILE A 24 -7.49 12.69 -2.54
CA ILE A 24 -7.95 11.30 -2.45
C ILE A 24 -9.35 11.35 -1.83
N VAL A 25 -10.36 10.97 -2.62
CA VAL A 25 -11.77 11.03 -2.23
C VAL A 25 -12.13 9.77 -1.43
N PRO A 26 -12.56 9.89 -0.17
CA PRO A 26 -13.00 8.75 0.62
C PRO A 26 -14.30 8.15 0.07
N GLY A 27 -14.49 6.85 0.23
CA GLY A 27 -15.74 6.15 -0.12
C GLY A 27 -15.94 5.89 -1.61
N THR A 28 -14.98 6.24 -2.46
CA THR A 28 -14.99 5.88 -3.89
C THR A 28 -14.20 4.60 -4.13
N THR A 29 -14.75 3.72 -4.98
CA THR A 29 -14.23 2.37 -5.20
C THR A 29 -13.69 2.22 -6.63
N GLY A 30 -12.68 1.36 -6.81
CA GLY A 30 -12.16 1.00 -8.13
C GLY A 30 -11.37 2.09 -8.87
N TYR A 31 -11.05 3.21 -8.22
CA TYR A 31 -10.28 4.29 -8.85
C TYR A 31 -8.86 4.46 -8.29
N LEU A 32 -8.54 3.80 -7.16
CA LEU A 32 -7.29 3.99 -6.42
C LEU A 32 -6.47 2.70 -6.42
N SER A 33 -5.23 2.80 -6.89
CA SER A 33 -4.26 1.69 -6.87
C SER A 33 -2.98 2.15 -6.17
N ALA A 34 -2.23 1.19 -5.64
CA ALA A 34 -0.93 1.42 -5.04
C ALA A 34 0.17 0.87 -5.96
N HIS A 35 1.25 1.63 -6.11
CA HIS A 35 2.46 1.21 -6.80
C HIS A 35 3.61 1.22 -5.82
N PHE A 36 4.34 0.11 -5.72
CA PHE A 36 5.45 -0.04 -4.79
C PHE A 36 6.75 -0.28 -5.56
N THR A 37 7.73 0.57 -5.31
CA THR A 37 9.11 0.38 -5.75
C THR A 37 9.89 -0.24 -4.61
N PHE A 38 10.55 -1.37 -4.87
CA PHE A 38 11.26 -2.15 -3.85
C PHE A 38 12.77 -2.07 -4.06
N SER A 39 13.50 -1.98 -2.95
CA SER A 39 14.94 -2.19 -2.88
C SER A 39 15.31 -3.67 -3.11
N GLU A 40 16.59 -3.92 -3.39
CA GLU A 40 17.09 -5.25 -3.78
C GLU A 40 16.90 -6.35 -2.72
N ASP A 41 16.79 -5.99 -1.44
CA ASP A 41 16.55 -6.94 -0.34
C ASP A 41 15.19 -7.67 -0.45
N TRP A 42 14.25 -7.13 -1.22
CA TRP A 42 12.96 -7.74 -1.51
C TRP A 42 12.97 -8.67 -2.73
N ASN A 43 14.13 -8.87 -3.38
CA ASN A 43 14.26 -9.77 -4.52
C ASN A 43 14.00 -11.24 -4.13
N GLY A 44 13.14 -11.91 -4.91
CA GLY A 44 12.72 -13.29 -4.65
C GLY A 44 11.68 -13.46 -3.54
N TYR A 45 11.17 -12.38 -2.95
CA TYR A 45 10.03 -12.43 -2.03
C TYR A 45 8.72 -12.33 -2.81
N ALA A 46 7.74 -13.16 -2.42
CA ALA A 46 6.34 -12.94 -2.74
C ALA A 46 5.82 -11.78 -1.88
N LYS A 47 5.19 -10.79 -2.51
CA LYS A 47 4.87 -9.50 -1.87
C LYS A 47 3.36 -9.32 -1.79
N ALA A 48 2.89 -8.81 -0.66
CA ALA A 48 1.50 -8.46 -0.45
C ALA A 48 1.39 -7.15 0.34
N ALA A 49 0.39 -6.34 -0.01
CA ALA A 49 0.02 -5.15 0.71
C ALA A 49 -1.14 -5.48 1.67
N GLY A 50 -0.95 -5.23 2.95
CA GLY A 50 -2.03 -5.27 3.94
C GLY A 50 -2.59 -3.87 4.14
N PHE A 51 -3.91 -3.77 4.32
CA PHE A 51 -4.61 -2.51 4.51
C PHE A 51 -5.40 -2.53 5.81
N TRP A 52 -5.43 -1.41 6.54
CA TRP A 52 -6.29 -1.23 7.71
C TRP A 52 -7.14 0.02 7.56
N SER A 53 -8.41 -0.08 7.91
CA SER A 53 -9.34 1.05 7.97
C SER A 53 -9.93 1.18 9.37
N ASN A 54 -9.64 2.29 10.03
CA ASN A 54 -10.11 2.56 11.41
C ASN A 54 -9.82 1.40 12.39
N GLY A 55 -8.63 0.80 12.29
CA GLY A 55 -8.20 -0.34 13.12
C GLY A 55 -8.68 -1.73 12.67
N ASN A 56 -9.55 -1.82 11.66
CA ASN A 56 -9.98 -3.09 11.09
C ASN A 56 -9.06 -3.50 9.93
N GLU A 57 -8.59 -4.74 9.95
CA GLU A 57 -7.83 -5.33 8.84
C GLU A 57 -8.75 -5.58 7.64
N CYS A 58 -8.33 -5.13 6.46
CA CYS A 58 -8.99 -5.41 5.20
C CYS A 58 -8.30 -6.56 4.48
N GLU A 59 -8.92 -7.07 3.42
CA GLU A 59 -8.34 -8.17 2.64
C GLU A 59 -6.99 -7.75 2.01
N PRO A 60 -5.90 -8.48 2.29
CA PRO A 60 -4.58 -8.16 1.76
C PRO A 60 -4.54 -8.40 0.25
N GLN A 61 -3.82 -7.54 -0.47
CA GLN A 61 -3.72 -7.60 -1.92
C GLN A 61 -2.33 -8.06 -2.33
N ILE A 62 -2.27 -9.00 -3.28
CA ILE A 62 -0.99 -9.45 -3.84
C ILE A 62 -0.42 -8.31 -4.68
N ILE A 63 0.87 -8.03 -4.50
CA ILE A 63 1.56 -7.02 -5.30
C ILE A 63 2.13 -7.73 -6.54
N GLY A 64 1.74 -7.24 -7.72
CA GLY A 64 2.20 -7.75 -9.01
C GLY A 64 3.71 -7.60 -9.20
N LEU A 65 4.25 -8.26 -10.23
CA LEU A 65 5.67 -8.15 -10.60
C LEU A 65 6.07 -6.73 -11.03
N ASP A 66 5.09 -5.96 -11.51
CA ASP A 66 5.17 -4.54 -11.84
C ASP A 66 5.13 -3.62 -10.61
N GLY A 67 4.90 -4.18 -9.42
CA GLY A 67 4.76 -3.45 -8.17
C GLY A 67 3.36 -2.87 -7.94
N LEU A 68 2.38 -3.20 -8.80
CA LEU A 68 1.02 -2.67 -8.68
C LEU A 68 0.11 -3.59 -7.86
N CYS A 69 -0.79 -2.99 -7.10
CA CYS A 69 -1.97 -3.66 -6.55
C CYS A 69 -3.14 -2.67 -6.44
N ASP A 70 -4.36 -3.20 -6.44
CA ASP A 70 -5.54 -2.38 -6.17
C ASP A 70 -5.69 -2.12 -4.68
N ILE A 71 -6.25 -0.96 -4.30
CA ILE A 71 -6.59 -0.69 -2.91
C ILE A 71 -8.03 -1.14 -2.69
N PRO A 72 -8.30 -2.04 -1.72
CA PRO A 72 -9.65 -2.53 -1.50
C PRO A 72 -10.57 -1.39 -1.09
N ALA A 73 -11.80 -1.42 -1.59
CA ALA A 73 -12.84 -0.44 -1.29
C ALA A 73 -13.06 -0.23 0.21
N GLU A 74 -12.85 -1.29 1.01
CA GLU A 74 -12.99 -1.27 2.46
C GLU A 74 -11.94 -0.38 3.13
N ALA A 75 -10.71 -0.35 2.59
CA ALA A 75 -9.66 0.52 3.09
C ALA A 75 -10.02 1.99 2.87
N THR A 76 -10.54 2.34 1.69
CA THR A 76 -10.86 3.73 1.31
C THR A 76 -12.16 4.27 1.90
N ARG A 77 -12.93 3.49 2.69
CA ARG A 77 -14.20 3.95 3.28
C ARG A 77 -14.06 5.13 4.23
N ASN A 78 -12.97 5.17 5.01
CA ASN A 78 -12.76 6.16 6.05
C ASN A 78 -11.79 7.26 5.61
N LYS A 79 -11.80 8.43 6.27
CA LYS A 79 -10.87 9.54 5.96
C LYS A 79 -9.38 9.19 6.06
N ARG A 80 -9.03 8.04 6.64
CA ARG A 80 -7.67 7.55 6.74
C ARG A 80 -7.64 6.03 6.66
N PHE A 81 -6.55 5.52 6.12
CA PHE A 81 -6.24 4.10 6.11
C PHE A 81 -4.74 3.90 6.27
N GLU A 82 -4.35 2.72 6.75
CA GLU A 82 -2.96 2.34 6.92
C GLU A 82 -2.58 1.26 5.91
N ILE A 83 -1.33 1.28 5.47
CA ILE A 83 -0.75 0.29 4.56
C ILE A 83 0.47 -0.33 5.23
N ILE A 84 0.63 -1.64 5.09
CA ILE A 84 1.86 -2.38 5.39
C ILE A 84 2.24 -3.22 4.17
N VAL A 85 3.53 -3.49 3.99
CA VAL A 85 3.98 -4.45 2.99
C VAL A 85 4.62 -5.64 3.66
N MET A 86 4.23 -6.83 3.20
CA MET A 86 4.71 -8.11 3.69
C MET A 86 5.40 -8.87 2.55
N GLY A 87 6.59 -9.36 2.83
CA GLY A 87 7.36 -10.22 1.96
C GLY A 87 7.49 -11.60 2.57
N LYS A 88 7.23 -12.65 1.78
CA LYS A 88 7.48 -14.04 2.19
C LYS A 88 8.41 -14.72 1.19
N ARG A 89 9.47 -15.34 1.69
CA ARG A 89 10.41 -16.16 0.92
C ARG A 89 10.80 -17.38 1.73
N ALA A 90 10.30 -18.56 1.36
CA ALA A 90 10.54 -19.82 2.09
C ALA A 90 10.37 -19.64 3.62
N ASN A 91 11.48 -19.63 4.37
CA ASN A 91 11.51 -19.49 5.84
C ASN A 91 11.76 -18.06 6.34
N SER A 92 11.89 -17.09 5.44
CA SER A 92 12.15 -15.68 5.76
C SER A 92 10.90 -14.83 5.51
N ARG A 93 10.61 -13.91 6.43
CA ARG A 93 9.54 -12.93 6.31
C ARG A 93 10.12 -11.53 6.50
N LEU A 94 9.76 -10.63 5.59
CA LEU A 94 9.99 -9.19 5.72
C LEU A 94 8.64 -8.51 5.92
N VAL A 95 8.60 -7.53 6.79
CA VAL A 95 7.40 -6.75 7.08
C VAL A 95 7.85 -5.32 7.31
N THR A 96 7.19 -4.38 6.64
CA THR A 96 7.48 -2.95 6.84
C THR A 96 6.79 -2.42 8.09
N GLY A 97 7.15 -1.19 8.49
CA GLY A 97 6.27 -0.38 9.34
C GLY A 97 4.91 -0.09 8.69
N LYS A 98 3.95 0.39 9.49
CA LYS A 98 2.68 0.91 8.99
C LYS A 98 2.84 2.33 8.46
N MET A 99 2.20 2.62 7.33
CA MET A 99 2.13 3.96 6.73
C MET A 99 0.69 4.45 6.72
N GLU A 100 0.42 5.63 7.29
CA GLU A 100 -0.90 6.25 7.25
C GLU A 100 -1.08 7.13 6.00
N ILE A 101 -2.22 6.93 5.33
CA ILE A 101 -2.69 7.75 4.21
C ILE A 101 -3.97 8.46 4.65
N VAL A 102 -4.00 9.78 4.45
CA VAL A 102 -5.15 10.63 4.73
C VAL A 102 -5.85 10.96 3.42
N GLN A 103 -7.15 10.72 3.38
CA GLN A 103 -8.03 11.04 2.27
C GLN A 103 -8.68 12.40 2.54
N ASN A 104 -8.21 13.42 1.82
CA ASN A 104 -8.60 14.82 1.99
C ASN A 104 -9.39 15.40 0.81
N GLY A 105 -9.70 14.58 -0.21
CA GLY A 105 -10.58 14.96 -1.30
C GLY A 105 -12.01 15.19 -0.82
N ARG A 106 -12.73 16.07 -1.52
CA ARG A 106 -14.13 16.42 -1.27
C ARG A 106 -15.06 15.81 -2.30
#